data_AF-A0A607YXW8-F1
#
_entry.id   AF-A0A607YXW8-F1
#
_cell.length_a   1.000
_cell.length_b   1.000
_cell.length_c   1.000
_cell.angle_alpha   90.00
_cell.angle_beta   90.00
_cell.angle_gamma   90.00
#
_symmetry.space_group_name_H-M   'P 1'
#
loop_
_entity.id
_entity.type
_entity.pdbx_description
1 polymer ?
#
loop_
_entity_poly.entity_id
_entity_poly.type
_entity_poly.pdbx_seq_one_letter_code
_entity_poly.pdbx_strand_id
1 'polypeptide(L)'
;MPFARYFCIFINVGLGEAAKRGVGTGENQIPDMASFSGVRDYYGKQLLPGGLILQWLTIPSSAAAKAVTLNNGNYQLSGYKWPQSFGVLFAVFATKVSGSTNEAYAISVNRHSTDVIVTWNARKADDVHILGIGKL
;
A
#
# COMPACT_ATOMS: atom_id res chain seq x y z
N MET A 1 -29.94 39.52 -15.17
CA MET A 1 -30.55 38.43 -14.36
C MET A 1 -29.57 37.25 -14.32
N PRO A 2 -28.84 36.99 -13.22
CA PRO A 2 -27.70 36.06 -13.21
C PRO A 2 -28.10 34.57 -13.27
N PHE A 3 -29.32 34.23 -12.88
CA PHE A 3 -29.76 32.84 -12.64
C PHE A 3 -29.77 31.97 -13.92
N ALA A 4 -30.13 32.54 -15.07
CA ALA A 4 -30.19 31.80 -16.34
C ALA A 4 -28.80 31.41 -16.90
N ARG A 5 -27.76 32.21 -16.59
CA ARG A 5 -26.38 31.96 -17.06
C ARG A 5 -25.74 30.77 -16.35
N TYR A 6 -25.94 30.65 -15.03
CA TYR A 6 -25.37 29.54 -14.25
C TYR A 6 -25.99 28.19 -14.63
N PHE A 7 -27.29 28.17 -14.93
CA PHE A 7 -28.01 26.96 -15.33
C PHE A 7 -27.52 26.38 -16.67
N CYS A 8 -27.15 27.24 -17.62
CA CYS A 8 -26.62 26.83 -18.93
C CYS A 8 -25.27 26.10 -18.83
N ILE A 9 -24.39 26.53 -17.93
CA ILE A 9 -23.05 25.94 -17.77
C ILE A 9 -23.18 24.49 -17.26
N PHE A 10 -23.92 24.25 -16.19
CA PHE A 10 -24.04 22.91 -15.61
C PHE A 10 -24.64 21.85 -16.56
N ILE A 11 -25.59 22.26 -17.42
CA ILE A 11 -26.20 21.39 -18.42
C ILE A 11 -25.20 21.07 -19.55
N ASN A 12 -24.46 22.07 -20.05
CA ASN A 12 -23.54 21.87 -21.18
C ASN A 12 -22.29 21.04 -20.84
N VAL A 13 -21.86 20.97 -19.57
CA VAL A 13 -20.72 20.12 -19.16
C VAL A 13 -21.14 18.75 -18.61
N GLY A 14 -22.44 18.44 -18.54
CA GLY A 14 -22.93 17.10 -18.16
C GLY A 14 -22.58 16.65 -16.73
N LEU A 15 -22.26 17.59 -15.83
CA LEU A 15 -21.72 17.28 -14.50
C LEU A 15 -22.77 16.76 -13.49
N GLY A 16 -24.06 16.76 -13.85
CA GLY A 16 -25.15 16.17 -13.06
C GLY A 16 -25.16 16.62 -11.58
N GLU A 17 -25.39 15.68 -10.66
CA GLU A 17 -25.41 15.97 -9.21
C GLU A 17 -24.02 16.23 -8.62
N ALA A 18 -22.93 15.91 -9.32
CA ALA A 18 -21.57 16.20 -8.85
C ALA A 18 -21.31 17.71 -8.78
N ALA A 19 -21.91 18.48 -9.70
CA ALA A 19 -21.82 19.93 -9.72
C ALA A 19 -22.38 20.63 -8.47
N LYS A 20 -23.21 19.93 -7.68
CA LYS A 20 -23.81 20.46 -6.44
C LYS A 20 -23.03 20.07 -5.19
N ARG A 21 -22.02 19.21 -5.30
CA ARG A 21 -21.25 18.67 -4.17
C ARG A 21 -19.96 19.49 -3.99
N GLY A 22 -19.65 19.81 -2.73
CA GLY A 22 -18.35 20.40 -2.37
C GLY A 22 -17.22 19.37 -2.49
N VAL A 23 -15.98 19.84 -2.61
CA VAL A 23 -14.76 19.01 -2.53
C VAL A 23 -14.27 18.99 -1.09
N GLY A 24 -14.04 17.79 -0.53
CA GLY A 24 -13.61 17.64 0.86
C GLY A 24 -13.80 16.22 1.40
N THR A 25 -13.82 16.07 2.72
CA THR A 25 -13.93 14.78 3.44
C THR A 25 -15.28 14.57 4.13
N GLY A 26 -16.23 15.50 3.99
CA GLY A 26 -17.56 15.44 4.59
C GLY A 26 -18.52 14.51 3.85
N GLU A 27 -19.65 14.21 4.49
CA GLU A 27 -20.71 13.39 3.90
C GLU A 27 -21.25 14.02 2.60
N ASN A 28 -21.49 13.19 1.58
CA ASN A 28 -21.96 13.60 0.25
C ASN A 28 -21.03 14.59 -0.49
N GLN A 29 -19.77 14.74 -0.09
CA GLN A 29 -18.76 15.50 -0.82
C GLN A 29 -18.02 14.66 -1.86
N ILE A 30 -17.44 15.33 -2.86
CA ILE A 30 -16.45 14.73 -3.76
C ILE A 30 -15.12 14.65 -2.99
N PRO A 31 -14.48 13.47 -2.88
CA PRO A 31 -13.20 13.36 -2.18
C PRO A 31 -12.15 14.31 -2.75
N ASP A 32 -11.54 15.11 -1.89
CA ASP A 32 -10.39 15.93 -2.27
C ASP A 32 -9.18 15.04 -2.61
N MET A 33 -8.35 15.49 -3.57
CA MET A 33 -7.13 14.79 -4.00
C MET A 33 -6.15 14.59 -2.84
N ALA A 34 -6.09 15.52 -1.87
CA ALA A 34 -5.28 15.38 -0.67
C ALA A 34 -5.67 14.15 0.19
N SER A 35 -6.90 13.63 0.01
CA SER A 35 -7.40 12.43 0.68
C SER A 35 -6.74 11.14 0.15
N PHE A 36 -6.02 11.20 -0.98
CA PHE A 36 -5.22 10.11 -1.55
C PHE A 36 -3.73 10.25 -1.24
N SER A 37 -3.40 10.76 -0.05
CA SER A 37 -2.01 10.99 0.36
C SER A 37 -1.18 9.69 0.37
N GLY A 38 0.08 9.79 -0.02
CA GLY A 38 0.98 8.65 -0.05
C GLY A 38 2.45 9.03 -0.15
N VAL A 39 3.31 8.06 0.14
CA VAL A 39 4.77 8.13 0.00
C VAL A 39 5.17 7.08 -1.01
N ARG A 40 5.80 7.52 -2.12
CA ARG A 40 6.26 6.65 -3.21
C ARG A 40 7.76 6.39 -3.10
N ASP A 41 8.14 5.70 -2.04
CA ASP A 41 9.51 5.29 -1.78
C ASP A 41 9.61 3.76 -1.67
N TYR A 42 10.83 3.26 -1.48
CA TYR A 42 11.16 1.87 -1.19
C TYR A 42 10.34 1.34 0.01
N TYR A 43 10.02 2.22 0.96
CA TYR A 43 9.12 2.01 2.09
C TYR A 43 7.98 2.99 1.92
N GLY A 44 6.92 2.55 1.24
CA GLY A 44 5.86 3.44 0.78
C GLY A 44 4.50 3.11 1.37
N LYS A 45 3.60 4.08 1.25
CA LYS A 45 2.21 3.95 1.70
C LYS A 45 1.27 4.72 0.79
N GLN A 46 0.04 4.26 0.72
CA GLN A 46 -1.08 4.95 0.11
C GLN A 46 -2.27 4.88 1.05
N LEU A 47 -2.70 6.05 1.53
CA LEU A 47 -3.94 6.19 2.28
C LEU A 47 -5.07 6.42 1.28
N LEU A 48 -6.16 5.69 1.46
CA LEU A 48 -7.37 5.85 0.67
C LEU A 48 -8.44 6.56 1.51
N PRO A 49 -9.32 7.35 0.86
CA PRO A 49 -10.51 7.88 1.52
C PRO A 49 -11.29 6.74 2.19
N GLY A 50 -11.72 6.96 3.44
CA GLY A 50 -12.37 5.91 4.27
C GLY A 50 -11.42 5.17 5.23
N GLY A 51 -10.13 5.48 5.20
CA GLY A 51 -9.15 5.03 6.20
C GLY A 51 -8.47 3.70 5.91
N LEU A 52 -8.75 3.09 4.74
CA LEU A 52 -7.98 1.96 4.24
C LEU A 52 -6.57 2.44 3.87
N ILE A 53 -5.54 1.69 4.25
CA ILE A 53 -4.15 1.99 3.93
C ILE A 53 -3.49 0.78 3.31
N LEU A 54 -2.80 1.02 2.18
CA LEU A 54 -1.87 0.07 1.56
C LEU A 54 -0.46 0.53 1.91
N GLN A 55 0.40 -0.41 2.31
CA GLN A 55 1.81 -0.12 2.60
C GLN A 55 2.68 -1.16 1.94
N TRP A 56 3.85 -0.76 1.46
CA TRP A 56 4.78 -1.67 0.83
C TRP A 56 6.21 -1.44 1.30
N LEU A 57 6.99 -2.51 1.27
CA LEU A 57 8.42 -2.51 1.51
C LEU A 57 9.10 -3.23 0.36
N THR A 58 10.20 -2.67 -0.11
CA THR A 58 11.15 -3.40 -0.94
C THR A 58 12.42 -3.61 -0.13
N ILE A 59 12.88 -4.85 -0.08
CA ILE A 59 14.15 -5.22 0.54
C ILE A 59 15.08 -5.64 -0.60
N PRO A 60 16.18 -4.89 -0.83
CA PRO A 60 17.06 -5.18 -1.95
C PRO A 60 17.91 -6.42 -1.67
N SER A 61 18.42 -7.06 -2.72
CA SER A 61 19.32 -8.21 -2.69
C SER A 61 20.52 -8.11 -1.77
N SER A 62 21.12 -6.94 -1.68
CA SER A 62 22.24 -6.69 -0.76
C SER A 62 21.84 -6.87 0.71
N ALA A 63 20.60 -6.56 1.06
CA ALA A 63 20.06 -6.77 2.40
C ALA A 63 19.48 -8.19 2.55
N ALA A 64 18.81 -8.71 1.52
CA ALA A 64 18.25 -10.05 1.57
C ALA A 64 19.32 -11.16 1.64
N ALA A 65 20.51 -10.90 1.09
CA ALA A 65 21.67 -11.77 1.23
C ALA A 65 22.17 -11.94 2.68
N LYS A 66 21.74 -11.08 3.61
CA LYS A 66 22.05 -11.12 5.05
C LYS A 66 21.01 -11.89 5.88
N ALA A 67 20.06 -12.57 5.23
CA ALA A 67 19.06 -13.37 5.93
C ALA A 67 19.71 -14.43 6.83
N VAL A 68 19.14 -14.59 8.02
CA VAL A 68 19.57 -15.62 8.98
C VAL A 68 19.08 -16.97 8.50
N THR A 69 19.96 -17.96 8.46
CA THR A 69 19.57 -19.35 8.17
C THR A 69 19.04 -19.98 9.46
N LEU A 70 17.82 -20.51 9.40
CA LEU A 70 17.15 -21.20 10.50
C LEU A 70 17.50 -22.69 10.49
N ASN A 71 17.31 -23.37 11.63
CA ASN A 71 17.65 -24.79 11.79
C ASN A 71 16.88 -25.73 10.85
N ASN A 72 15.74 -25.30 10.33
CA ASN A 72 14.93 -26.04 9.35
C ASN A 72 15.37 -25.80 7.89
N GLY A 73 16.46 -25.05 7.66
CA GLY A 73 16.97 -24.71 6.33
C GLY A 73 16.31 -23.49 5.69
N ASN A 74 15.36 -22.85 6.38
CA ASN A 74 14.68 -21.65 5.90
C ASN A 74 15.57 -20.41 6.09
N TYR A 75 15.32 -19.37 5.32
CA TYR A 75 15.94 -18.06 5.51
C TYR A 75 14.94 -17.08 6.11
N GLN A 76 15.39 -16.26 7.06
CA GLN A 76 14.56 -15.27 7.74
C GLN A 76 15.21 -13.88 7.74
N LEU A 77 14.40 -12.86 7.44
CA LEU A 77 14.72 -11.45 7.62
C LEU A 77 13.80 -10.84 8.66
N SER A 78 14.37 -10.01 9.53
CA SER A 78 13.67 -9.29 10.60
C SER A 78 14.27 -7.90 10.75
N GLY A 79 13.62 -7.03 11.53
CA GLY A 79 14.06 -5.65 11.79
C GLY A 79 13.50 -4.61 10.81
N TYR A 80 12.59 -5.02 9.91
CA TYR A 80 11.89 -4.12 9.00
C TYR A 80 10.57 -3.66 9.63
N LYS A 81 10.21 -2.40 9.39
CA LYS A 81 9.02 -1.76 9.96
C LYS A 81 8.13 -1.19 8.89
N TRP A 82 6.83 -1.25 9.11
CA TRP A 82 5.87 -0.54 8.27
C TRP A 82 6.13 0.98 8.35
N PRO A 83 5.99 1.72 7.23
CA PRO A 83 6.06 3.19 7.26
C PRO A 83 5.13 3.84 8.28
N GLN A 84 4.01 3.18 8.58
CA GLN A 84 3.04 3.54 9.58
C GLN A 84 2.48 2.29 10.24
N SER A 85 2.26 2.31 11.55
CA SER A 85 1.58 1.18 12.19
C SER A 85 0.15 1.07 11.66
N PHE A 86 -0.27 -0.15 11.33
CA PHE A 86 -1.68 -0.44 11.10
C PHE A 86 -2.44 -0.41 12.43
N GLY A 87 -3.65 0.16 12.46
CA GLY A 87 -4.58 -0.06 13.57
C GLY A 87 -5.20 -1.47 13.48
N VAL A 88 -5.58 -1.87 12.26
CA VAL A 88 -6.00 -3.25 11.95
C VAL A 88 -5.31 -3.71 10.66
N LEU A 89 -4.69 -4.89 10.70
CA LEU A 89 -4.03 -5.48 9.53
C LEU A 89 -4.89 -6.61 8.96
N PHE A 90 -5.32 -6.48 7.71
CA PHE A 90 -6.18 -7.46 7.06
C PHE A 90 -5.38 -8.55 6.36
N ALA A 91 -4.38 -8.14 5.57
CA ALA A 91 -3.59 -9.07 4.78
C ALA A 91 -2.16 -8.58 4.60
N VAL A 92 -1.25 -9.53 4.47
CA VAL A 92 0.14 -9.29 4.08
C VAL A 92 0.51 -10.30 3.02
N PHE A 93 1.11 -9.80 1.95
CA PHE A 93 1.63 -10.57 0.85
C PHE A 93 3.11 -10.25 0.73
N ALA A 94 3.92 -11.25 0.42
CA ALA A 94 5.29 -11.00 0.00
C ALA A 94 5.63 -11.86 -1.20
N THR A 95 6.42 -11.29 -2.10
CA THR A 95 7.00 -11.98 -3.22
C THR A 95 8.51 -11.83 -3.15
N LYS A 96 9.20 -12.92 -3.49
CA LYS A 96 10.62 -12.87 -3.82
C LYS A 96 10.71 -12.64 -5.33
N VAL A 97 11.74 -11.96 -5.77
CA VAL A 97 12.13 -11.89 -7.18
C VAL A 97 13.45 -12.65 -7.31
N SER A 98 13.59 -13.41 -8.39
CA SER A 98 14.87 -14.00 -8.77
C SER A 98 15.07 -13.83 -10.26
N GLY A 99 16.04 -13.02 -10.67
CA GLY A 99 16.23 -12.67 -12.08
C GLY A 99 14.99 -12.03 -12.74
N SER A 100 14.87 -12.13 -14.08
CA SER A 100 13.79 -11.51 -14.86
C SER A 100 12.42 -12.19 -14.74
N THR A 101 12.28 -13.20 -13.88
CA THR A 101 11.03 -13.94 -13.65
C THR A 101 10.52 -13.66 -12.25
N ASN A 102 9.33 -13.07 -12.17
CA ASN A 102 8.62 -12.84 -10.91
C ASN A 102 8.11 -14.19 -10.36
N GLU A 103 8.98 -14.94 -9.72
CA GLU A 103 8.61 -16.19 -9.06
C GLU A 103 8.02 -15.90 -7.67
N ALA A 104 6.69 -15.97 -7.56
CA ALA A 104 6.01 -15.83 -6.29
C ALA A 104 6.22 -17.09 -5.43
N TYR A 105 7.07 -16.99 -4.41
CA TYR A 105 7.26 -18.04 -3.41
C TYR A 105 6.31 -17.84 -2.22
N ALA A 106 5.94 -18.94 -1.57
CA ALA A 106 5.24 -18.88 -0.29
C ALA A 106 6.17 -18.27 0.76
N ILE A 107 5.99 -16.98 1.01
CA ILE A 107 6.68 -16.24 2.06
C ILE A 107 5.74 -16.15 3.26
N SER A 108 6.19 -16.63 4.42
CA SER A 108 5.48 -16.35 5.66
C SER A 108 5.87 -14.94 6.10
N VAL A 109 4.88 -14.04 6.17
CA VAL A 109 5.06 -12.70 6.74
C VAL A 109 4.27 -12.59 8.03
N ASN A 110 4.87 -11.98 9.05
CA ASN A 110 4.18 -11.72 10.29
C ASN A 110 2.98 -10.79 10.08
N ARG A 111 1.87 -11.04 10.79
CA ARG A 111 0.69 -10.16 10.85
C ARG A 111 0.80 -9.14 11.99
N HIS A 112 2.00 -8.65 12.28
CA HIS A 112 2.15 -7.55 13.23
C HIS A 112 1.89 -6.22 12.54
N SER A 113 1.21 -5.34 13.26
CA SER A 113 0.85 -4.00 12.79
C SER A 113 2.06 -3.08 12.64
N THR A 114 3.17 -3.38 13.31
CA THR A 114 4.37 -2.54 13.41
C THR A 114 5.56 -3.08 12.62
N ASP A 115 5.76 -4.39 12.68
CA ASP A 115 6.98 -5.04 12.23
C ASP A 115 6.73 -6.07 11.13
N VAL A 116 7.73 -6.24 10.28
CA VAL A 116 7.73 -7.15 9.14
C VAL A 116 8.85 -8.15 9.32
N ILE A 117 8.46 -9.42 9.44
CA ILE A 117 9.37 -10.57 9.47
C ILE A 117 8.98 -11.45 8.30
N VAL A 118 9.98 -11.85 7.51
CA VAL A 118 9.80 -12.55 6.24
C VAL A 118 10.61 -13.83 6.32
N THR A 119 9.97 -14.98 6.10
CA THR A 119 10.62 -16.29 6.09
C THR A 119 10.29 -17.04 4.80
N TRP A 120 11.31 -17.65 4.17
CA TRP A 120 11.15 -18.37 2.90
C TRP A 120 12.03 -19.63 2.80
N ASN A 121 11.60 -20.54 1.92
CA ASN A 121 12.27 -21.82 1.60
C ASN A 121 12.86 -21.75 0.19
N ALA A 122 14.11 -21.32 0.00
CA ALA A 122 14.86 -21.35 -1.29
C ALA A 122 16.24 -20.65 -1.16
N ARG A 123 17.05 -20.65 -2.23
CA ARG A 123 18.31 -19.86 -2.37
C ARG A 123 18.15 -18.40 -1.93
N LYS A 124 19.27 -17.74 -1.56
CA LYS A 124 19.34 -16.30 -1.24
C LYS A 124 18.51 -15.48 -2.25
N ALA A 125 17.68 -14.58 -1.73
CA ALA A 125 16.81 -13.74 -2.54
C ALA A 125 17.61 -12.69 -3.33
N ASP A 126 17.17 -12.38 -4.55
CA ASP A 126 17.54 -11.13 -5.20
C ASP A 126 16.71 -10.04 -4.50
N ASP A 127 15.55 -9.62 -4.97
CA ASP A 127 14.74 -8.65 -4.21
C ASP A 127 13.55 -9.30 -3.49
N VAL A 128 13.10 -8.71 -2.38
CA VAL A 128 11.87 -9.12 -1.67
C VAL A 128 10.94 -7.92 -1.59
N HIS A 129 9.73 -8.07 -2.14
CA HIS A 129 8.68 -7.07 -2.04
C HIS A 129 7.59 -7.55 -1.11
N ILE A 130 7.14 -6.68 -0.20
CA ILE A 130 6.06 -6.95 0.75
C ILE A 130 4.98 -5.90 0.56
N LEU A 131 3.72 -6.32 0.57
CA LEU A 131 2.52 -5.49 0.52
C LEU A 131 1.62 -5.83 1.72
N GLY A 132 1.30 -4.83 2.53
CA GLY A 132 0.35 -4.90 3.63
C GLY A 132 -0.90 -4.09 3.31
N ILE A 133 -2.06 -4.64 3.69
CA ILE A 133 -3.36 -3.99 3.51
C ILE A 133 -4.06 -3.97 4.87
N GLY A 134 -4.51 -2.80 5.30
CA GLY A 134 -5.14 -2.63 6.60
C GLY A 134 -5.87 -1.31 6.74
N LYS A 135 -6.20 -0.95 7.97
CA LYS A 135 -6.80 0.32 8.37
C LYS A 135 -5.91 0.99 9.42
N LEU A 136 -5.97 2.32 9.47
CA LEU A 136 -5.47 3.09 10.61
C LEU A 136 -6.35 2.91 11.85
#